data_AF-A0A840FDK4-F1
#
_entry.id   AF-A0A840FDK4-F1
#
_cell.length_a   1.000
_cell.length_b   1.000
_cell.length_c   1.000
_cell.angle_alpha   90.00
_cell.angle_beta   90.00
_cell.angle_gamma   90.00
#
_symmetry.space_group_name_H-M   'P 1'
#
loop_
_entity.id
_entity.type
_entity.pdbx_description
1 polymer ?
#
loop_
_entity_poly.entity_id
_entity_poly.type
_entity_poly.pdbx_seq_one_letter_code
_entity_poly.pdbx_strand_id
1 'polypeptide(L)'
;MTTHESGRTGSYPESLVPQSDPVGVTDERVDIREFAGGLPQHKARLPQIRIGTRWYNPWLALIVVSAVGALVFIAICQQLRQYDWMQSFMDTYPGTSDSYAQTVDSGFPAWLRWQHLLNAIFMLFIIRAGIQILADHPRLYLNSGSTPGTDWLRIRGPIPADRLDQSRPDKVWTAKDDAVALPKWLGIPGIRHSIGLARWVHFSFDLLWLINGTVFVVLLFVTDQWHRLIPTSWTVFPNALSAAIQYGSLDFPANEGYTNFNGLQIIAYFLTIFVVAPLAPITGLLQAPAVAAKLGTGRGPLNRQVARTLHFFVLAWMVFFILVHTVMVFVTGLVGNLNHIVLGANTQSLWPLLVYVLVMIAVVAVWLAASPFTLRYPRLVQKTGRFLVGWIKGLMEWSNPRADYSEKDISPYFWPNGTIPVSDRYREMRSNNWSDYTLLVNGLVENPTTFTYRQLLDMPKHEQITQHFCIQGWSAVGKWGGVRMADILKIVQPTPEAKYAVFYSMAYGGDGPAAGRYYDCHKIEHMSRDLTILAYEMNGEPLTETHGAPLRLRNEDELGFKQVKWIEAIEFVESFEHIGRGQGGYNEDHEFYGYRMPI
;
A
#
# COMPACT_ATOMS: atom_id res chain seq x y z
N MET A 1 -34.53 -27.66 -58.97
CA MET A 1 -33.94 -26.32 -58.78
C MET A 1 -33.91 -26.07 -57.28
N THR A 2 -32.72 -26.18 -56.72
CA THR A 2 -32.37 -26.11 -55.30
C THR A 2 -32.37 -24.67 -54.80
N THR A 3 -32.96 -24.39 -53.63
CA THR A 3 -32.67 -23.20 -52.79
C THR A 3 -32.96 -23.60 -51.33
N HIS A 4 -31.96 -24.11 -50.60
CA HIS A 4 -31.05 -23.39 -49.68
C HIS A 4 -31.74 -22.67 -48.52
N GLU A 5 -31.86 -23.40 -47.40
CA GLU A 5 -31.90 -22.86 -46.04
C GLU A 5 -30.62 -22.08 -45.76
N SER A 6 -30.73 -20.81 -45.34
CA SER A 6 -29.62 -20.05 -44.79
C SER A 6 -29.68 -20.10 -43.26
N GLY A 7 -28.55 -20.52 -42.69
CA GLY A 7 -28.40 -20.83 -41.27
C GLY A 7 -28.49 -19.62 -40.35
N ARG A 8 -28.98 -19.90 -39.14
CA ARG A 8 -28.81 -19.07 -37.95
C ARG A 8 -27.33 -19.07 -37.57
N THR A 9 -26.58 -18.07 -38.03
CA THR A 9 -25.35 -17.64 -37.36
C THR A 9 -25.78 -16.86 -36.12
N GLY A 10 -25.74 -17.52 -34.96
CA GLY A 10 -25.88 -16.84 -33.67
C GLY A 10 -24.65 -15.94 -33.47
N SER A 11 -24.76 -14.67 -33.84
CA SER A 11 -23.85 -13.64 -33.39
C SER A 11 -23.97 -13.55 -31.87
N TYR A 12 -22.95 -14.02 -31.15
CA TYR A 12 -22.82 -13.74 -29.72
C TYR A 12 -22.76 -12.23 -29.52
N PRO A 13 -23.36 -11.69 -28.45
CA PRO A 13 -23.46 -10.24 -28.25
C PRO A 13 -22.07 -9.58 -28.20
N GLU A 14 -22.00 -8.36 -28.73
CA GLU A 14 -20.98 -7.36 -28.39
C GLU A 14 -20.75 -7.39 -26.87
N SER A 15 -19.52 -7.66 -26.42
CA SER A 15 -19.00 -7.67 -25.02
C SER A 15 -19.99 -8.00 -23.88
N LEU A 16 -19.66 -9.01 -23.06
CA LEU A 16 -20.44 -9.37 -21.86
C LEU A 16 -20.47 -8.28 -20.76
N VAL A 17 -19.76 -7.17 -20.95
CA VAL A 17 -19.76 -5.99 -20.08
C VAL A 17 -20.36 -4.82 -20.88
N PRO A 18 -21.37 -4.12 -20.34
CA PRO A 18 -21.93 -2.95 -20.99
C PRO A 18 -20.84 -1.94 -21.32
N GLN A 19 -20.75 -1.53 -22.57
CA GLN A 19 -19.93 -0.38 -22.96
C GLN A 19 -20.55 0.87 -22.35
N SER A 20 -19.70 1.75 -21.83
CA SER A 20 -20.13 3.06 -21.35
C SER A 20 -19.42 4.15 -22.12
N ASP A 21 -20.14 5.23 -22.43
CA ASP A 21 -19.52 6.39 -23.08
C ASP A 21 -18.34 6.88 -22.23
N PRO A 22 -17.20 7.24 -22.84
CA PRO A 22 -16.07 7.77 -22.10
C PRO A 22 -16.47 9.02 -21.33
N VAL A 23 -16.49 8.93 -20.00
CA VAL A 23 -16.68 10.11 -19.15
C VAL A 23 -15.40 10.94 -19.19
N GLY A 24 -15.53 12.25 -19.41
CA GLY A 24 -14.41 13.18 -19.39
C GLY A 24 -13.61 13.07 -18.08
N VAL A 25 -12.28 13.18 -18.16
CA VAL A 25 -11.37 12.97 -17.01
C VAL A 25 -11.68 13.88 -15.82
N THR A 26 -12.27 15.05 -16.07
CA THR A 26 -12.67 16.05 -15.07
C THR A 26 -14.12 15.97 -14.65
N ASP A 27 -14.92 15.14 -15.32
CA ASP A 27 -16.38 15.12 -15.18
C ASP A 27 -16.85 13.99 -14.25
N GLU A 28 -15.99 12.98 -14.06
CA GLU A 28 -16.23 11.90 -13.10
C GLU A 28 -15.98 12.36 -11.66
N ARG A 29 -16.89 12.00 -10.74
CA ARG A 29 -16.82 12.34 -9.32
C ARG A 29 -17.18 11.14 -8.46
N VAL A 30 -16.58 11.05 -7.28
CA VAL A 30 -16.93 10.03 -6.28
C VAL A 30 -18.17 10.47 -5.52
N ASP A 31 -19.30 9.76 -5.69
CA ASP A 31 -20.41 9.80 -4.74
C ASP A 31 -20.15 8.81 -3.60
N ILE A 32 -19.98 9.33 -2.39
CA ILE A 32 -19.67 8.54 -1.18
C ILE A 32 -20.77 7.52 -0.86
N ARG A 33 -22.01 7.76 -1.27
CA ARG A 33 -23.16 6.87 -1.00
C ARG A 33 -23.17 5.63 -1.87
N GLU A 34 -22.60 5.74 -3.07
CA GLU A 34 -22.61 4.67 -4.08
C GLU A 34 -21.23 4.00 -4.20
N PHE A 35 -20.15 4.74 -3.90
CA PHE A 35 -18.79 4.27 -4.05
C PHE A 35 -18.51 2.95 -3.32
N ALA A 36 -17.77 2.06 -3.99
CA ALA A 36 -17.29 0.79 -3.47
C ALA A 36 -18.42 -0.16 -2.99
N GLY A 37 -19.57 -0.12 -3.64
CA GLY A 37 -20.74 -0.94 -3.32
C GLY A 37 -21.70 -0.31 -2.32
N GLY A 38 -21.67 1.02 -2.20
CA GLY A 38 -22.44 1.74 -1.18
C GLY A 38 -22.10 1.31 0.25
N LEU A 39 -20.86 0.88 0.48
CA LEU A 39 -20.42 0.36 1.77
C LEU A 39 -20.65 1.41 2.87
N PRO A 40 -21.33 1.04 3.99
CA PRO A 40 -21.52 1.96 5.11
C PRO A 40 -20.18 2.49 5.61
N GLN A 41 -20.12 3.79 5.89
CA GLN A 41 -18.91 4.43 6.39
C GLN A 41 -18.71 4.06 7.87
N HIS A 42 -17.73 3.19 8.15
CA HIS A 42 -17.35 2.82 9.51
C HIS A 42 -16.05 3.50 9.88
N LYS A 43 -16.09 4.39 10.88
CA LYS A 43 -14.92 5.15 11.32
C LYS A 43 -13.87 4.24 11.98
N ALA A 44 -12.62 4.54 11.70
CA ALA A 44 -11.48 3.99 12.42
C ALA A 44 -11.59 4.25 13.94
N ARG A 45 -11.18 3.28 14.74
CA ARG A 45 -10.97 3.43 16.19
C ARG A 45 -9.52 3.85 16.43
N LEU A 46 -9.20 4.21 17.67
CA LEU A 46 -7.80 4.38 18.05
C LEU A 46 -7.05 3.04 17.94
N PRO A 47 -5.78 3.04 17.46
CA PRO A 47 -4.97 1.83 17.38
C PRO A 47 -4.93 1.08 18.72
N GLN A 48 -5.22 -0.22 18.66
CA GLN A 48 -5.11 -1.14 19.79
C GLN A 48 -3.89 -2.03 19.59
N ILE A 49 -3.15 -2.31 20.65
CA ILE A 49 -1.97 -3.19 20.63
C ILE A 49 -2.28 -4.44 21.45
N ARG A 50 -1.85 -5.59 20.95
CA ARG A 50 -1.98 -6.87 21.63
C ARG A 50 -0.68 -7.25 22.32
N ILE A 51 -0.74 -7.53 23.62
CA ILE A 51 0.37 -8.10 24.40
C ILE A 51 -0.14 -9.41 25.00
N GLY A 52 0.46 -10.53 24.58
CA GLY A 52 -0.09 -11.86 24.85
C GLY A 52 -1.48 -12.04 24.23
N THR A 53 -2.48 -12.34 25.04
CA THR A 53 -3.88 -12.50 24.61
C THR A 53 -4.74 -11.26 24.81
N ARG A 54 -4.21 -10.22 25.50
CA ARG A 54 -4.98 -9.04 25.90
C ARG A 54 -4.76 -7.88 24.94
N TRP A 55 -5.85 -7.16 24.66
CA TRP A 55 -5.83 -5.92 23.88
C TRP A 55 -5.78 -4.71 24.81
N TYR A 56 -4.83 -3.83 24.55
CA TYR A 56 -4.68 -2.58 25.27
C TYR A 56 -5.01 -1.44 24.31
N ASN A 57 -5.76 -0.45 24.80
CA ASN A 57 -5.90 0.84 24.14
C ASN A 57 -4.87 1.76 24.80
N PRO A 58 -3.69 1.94 24.19
CA PRO A 58 -2.60 2.55 24.90
C PRO A 58 -2.77 4.07 24.97
N TRP A 59 -3.70 4.71 24.26
CA TRP A 59 -3.69 6.18 24.09
C TRP A 59 -3.88 6.98 25.38
N LEU A 60 -4.89 6.67 26.20
CA LEU A 60 -5.10 7.42 27.44
C LEU A 60 -4.02 7.09 28.47
N ALA A 61 -3.66 5.81 28.58
CA ALA A 61 -2.59 5.36 29.46
C ALA A 61 -1.22 5.91 29.03
N LEU A 62 -0.91 5.97 27.74
CA LEU A 62 0.31 6.55 27.19
C LEU A 62 0.35 8.04 27.46
N ILE A 63 -0.72 8.80 27.24
CA ILE A 63 -0.68 10.24 27.52
C ILE A 63 -0.37 10.48 29.00
N VAL A 64 -1.04 9.78 29.92
CA VAL A 64 -0.81 9.95 31.36
C VAL A 64 0.56 9.42 31.78
N VAL A 65 0.93 8.20 31.36
CA VAL A 65 2.22 7.57 31.68
C VAL A 65 3.38 8.33 31.04
N SER A 66 3.24 8.83 29.82
CA SER A 66 4.24 9.68 29.17
C SER A 66 4.34 11.05 29.83
N ALA A 67 3.23 11.65 30.28
CA ALA A 67 3.28 12.92 31.00
C ALA A 67 3.95 12.75 32.37
N VAL A 68 3.53 11.76 33.17
CA VAL A 68 4.15 11.44 34.46
C VAL A 68 5.60 11.00 34.27
N GLY A 69 5.86 10.15 33.28
CA GLY A 69 7.19 9.69 32.91
C GLY A 69 8.09 10.85 32.48
N ALA A 70 7.57 11.82 31.71
CA ALA A 70 8.30 13.03 31.35
C ALA A 70 8.61 13.88 32.59
N LEU A 71 7.65 14.09 33.50
CA LEU A 71 7.89 14.82 34.76
C LEU A 71 8.96 14.14 35.62
N VAL A 72 8.89 12.82 35.77
CA VAL A 72 9.88 12.03 36.50
C VAL A 72 11.23 12.09 35.80
N PHE A 73 11.27 11.97 34.47
CA PHE A 73 12.49 12.08 33.67
C PHE A 73 13.14 13.46 33.83
N ILE A 74 12.34 14.54 33.78
CA ILE A 74 12.81 15.91 34.00
C ILE A 74 13.42 16.04 35.40
N ALA A 75 12.73 15.57 36.44
CA ALA A 75 13.24 15.61 37.81
C ALA A 75 14.55 14.81 37.96
N ILE A 76 14.65 13.64 37.33
CA ILE A 76 15.88 12.84 37.30
C ILE A 76 17.01 13.61 36.62
N CYS A 77 16.78 14.21 35.45
CA CYS A 77 17.80 14.98 34.73
C CYS A 77 18.25 16.21 35.53
N GLN A 78 17.32 16.92 36.18
CA GLN A 78 17.63 18.04 37.07
C GLN A 78 18.49 17.59 38.26
N GLN A 79 18.15 16.47 38.90
CA GLN A 79 18.94 15.92 40.00
C GLN A 79 20.31 15.43 39.54
N LEU A 80 20.40 14.78 38.37
CA LEU A 80 21.66 14.29 37.81
C LEU A 80 22.68 15.40 37.63
N ARG A 81 22.24 16.58 37.16
CA ARG A 81 23.11 17.76 36.95
C ARG A 81 23.71 18.32 38.25
N GLN A 82 23.13 18.01 39.41
CA GLN A 82 23.65 18.47 40.70
C GLN A 82 24.85 17.65 41.19
N TYR A 83 25.13 16.49 40.60
CA TYR A 83 26.28 15.68 41.00
C TYR A 83 27.57 16.13 40.31
N ASP A 84 28.65 16.27 41.08
CA ASP A 84 29.98 16.70 40.59
C ASP A 84 30.51 15.83 39.44
N TRP A 85 30.27 14.52 39.50
CA TRP A 85 30.69 13.59 38.45
C TRP A 85 29.98 13.86 37.13
N MET A 86 28.71 14.28 37.17
CA MET A 86 27.94 14.61 35.97
C MET A 86 28.39 15.96 35.40
N GLN A 87 28.69 16.93 36.25
CA GLN A 87 29.27 18.21 35.83
C GLN A 87 30.62 17.98 35.14
N SER A 88 31.51 17.21 35.76
CA SER A 88 32.81 16.82 35.17
C SER A 88 32.65 16.07 33.84
N PHE A 89 31.63 15.21 33.73
CA PHE A 89 31.30 14.52 32.49
C PHE A 89 30.84 15.50 31.40
N MET A 90 29.98 16.45 31.73
CA MET A 90 29.51 17.48 30.80
C MET A 90 30.62 18.47 30.43
N ASP A 91 31.57 18.76 31.31
CA ASP A 91 32.74 19.58 30.96
C ASP A 91 33.65 18.88 29.95
N THR A 92 33.78 17.55 30.08
CA THR A 92 34.54 16.72 29.12
C THR A 92 33.77 16.53 27.80
N TYR A 93 32.45 16.42 27.89
CA TYR A 93 31.54 16.18 26.78
C TYR A 93 30.39 17.21 26.81
N PRO A 94 30.60 18.45 26.34
CA PRO A 94 29.64 19.56 26.48
C PRO A 94 28.33 19.36 25.70
N GLY A 95 28.30 18.41 24.78
CA GLY A 95 27.13 18.10 23.95
C GLY A 95 27.27 18.62 22.53
N THR A 96 27.84 19.81 22.34
CA THR A 96 28.30 20.34 21.04
C THR A 96 29.82 20.36 21.02
N SER A 97 30.44 19.69 20.05
CA SER A 97 31.90 19.59 19.97
C SER A 97 32.37 19.28 18.56
N ASP A 98 33.53 19.83 18.21
CA ASP A 98 34.19 19.57 16.92
C ASP A 98 34.90 18.20 16.89
N SER A 99 34.91 17.49 18.02
CA SER A 99 35.54 16.18 18.16
C SER A 99 34.84 15.07 17.36
N TYR A 100 33.56 15.23 17.03
CA TYR A 100 32.77 14.23 16.31
C TYR A 100 32.12 14.74 15.04
N ALA A 101 32.13 16.05 14.78
CA ALA A 101 31.64 16.65 13.54
C ALA A 101 32.37 17.97 13.31
N GLN A 102 32.83 18.21 12.09
CA GLN A 102 33.53 19.45 11.76
C GLN A 102 32.55 20.63 11.70
N THR A 103 33.00 21.81 12.14
CA THR A 103 32.23 23.04 11.97
C THR A 103 32.08 23.36 10.50
N VAL A 104 30.88 23.78 10.09
CA VAL A 104 30.61 24.19 8.71
C VAL A 104 30.08 25.62 8.70
N ASP A 105 30.94 26.54 8.28
CA ASP A 105 30.65 27.98 8.30
C ASP A 105 30.06 28.52 7.00
N SER A 106 29.99 27.68 5.96
CA SER A 106 29.46 28.04 4.63
C SER A 106 27.94 28.29 4.59
N GLY A 107 27.27 28.20 5.75
CA GLY A 107 25.82 28.35 5.89
C GLY A 107 25.05 27.19 5.26
N PHE A 108 23.76 27.43 4.98
CA PHE A 108 22.87 26.44 4.34
C PHE A 108 22.61 26.82 2.88
N PRO A 109 23.14 26.04 1.91
CA PRO A 109 22.94 26.30 0.49
C PRO A 109 21.47 26.35 0.08
N ALA A 110 21.16 27.07 -1.00
CA ALA A 110 19.79 27.21 -1.49
C ALA A 110 19.16 25.86 -1.84
N TRP A 111 19.91 24.95 -2.47
CA TRP A 111 19.42 23.62 -2.82
C TRP A 111 18.92 22.86 -1.59
N LEU A 112 19.67 22.93 -0.48
CA LEU A 112 19.36 22.23 0.77
C LEU A 112 18.05 22.75 1.38
N ARG A 113 17.87 24.07 1.40
CA ARG A 113 16.65 24.72 1.90
C ARG A 113 15.42 24.37 1.09
N TRP A 114 15.53 24.41 -0.24
CA TRP A 114 14.43 24.04 -1.13
C TRP A 114 14.08 22.55 -1.03
N GLN A 115 15.07 21.67 -0.99
CA GLN A 115 14.84 20.23 -0.84
C GLN A 115 14.23 19.89 0.53
N HIS A 116 14.60 20.60 1.59
CA HIS A 116 13.97 20.46 2.90
C HIS A 116 12.48 20.84 2.85
N LEU A 117 12.13 21.97 2.22
CA LEU A 117 10.74 22.38 2.03
C LEU A 117 9.94 21.35 1.19
N LEU A 118 10.50 20.92 0.06
CA LEU A 118 9.88 19.91 -0.80
C LEU A 118 9.67 18.59 -0.05
N ASN A 119 10.65 18.17 0.76
CA ASN A 119 10.54 16.98 1.60
C ASN A 119 9.35 17.08 2.56
N ALA A 120 9.15 18.22 3.23
CA ALA A 120 8.00 18.43 4.10
C ALA A 120 6.66 18.30 3.34
N ILE A 121 6.59 18.84 2.12
CA ILE A 121 5.40 18.72 1.26
C ILE A 121 5.18 17.29 0.79
N PHE A 122 6.22 16.53 0.45
CA PHE A 122 6.06 15.14 0.03
C PHE A 122 5.62 14.25 1.20
N MET A 123 6.26 14.41 2.37
CA MET A 123 5.92 13.65 3.57
C MET A 123 4.45 13.81 3.98
N LEU A 124 3.87 15.01 3.79
CA LEU A 124 2.44 15.28 3.97
C LEU A 124 1.56 14.26 3.25
N PHE A 125 1.81 14.07 1.95
CA PHE A 125 0.98 13.20 1.12
C PHE A 125 1.32 11.73 1.34
N ILE A 126 2.60 11.39 1.47
CA ILE A 126 3.07 10.02 1.73
C ILE A 126 2.43 9.47 3.02
N ILE A 127 2.48 10.23 4.11
CA ILE A 127 1.92 9.84 5.41
C ILE A 127 0.41 9.64 5.32
N ARG A 128 -0.34 10.62 4.80
CA ARG A 128 -1.80 10.54 4.71
C ARG A 128 -2.27 9.38 3.83
N ALA A 129 -1.61 9.20 2.69
CA ALA A 129 -1.92 8.11 1.78
C ALA A 129 -1.55 6.75 2.37
N GLY A 130 -0.41 6.64 3.05
CA GLY A 130 0.02 5.42 3.75
C GLY A 130 -0.93 5.00 4.85
N ILE A 131 -1.41 5.94 5.68
CA ILE A 131 -2.43 5.66 6.71
C ILE A 131 -3.76 5.24 6.06
N GLN A 132 -4.16 5.86 4.94
CA GLN A 132 -5.36 5.45 4.21
C GLN A 132 -5.22 4.04 3.59
N ILE A 133 -4.03 3.66 3.10
CA ILE A 133 -3.77 2.30 2.62
C ILE A 133 -3.89 1.30 3.78
N LEU A 134 -3.34 1.62 4.95
CA LEU A 134 -3.48 0.79 6.15
C LEU A 134 -4.95 0.65 6.58
N ALA A 135 -5.78 1.67 6.37
CA ALA A 135 -7.19 1.65 6.76
C ALA A 135 -8.03 0.58 6.02
N ASP A 136 -7.57 0.08 4.87
CA ASP A 136 -8.29 -0.92 4.08
C ASP A 136 -8.07 -2.35 4.54
N HIS A 137 -6.94 -2.62 5.20
CA HIS A 137 -6.74 -3.78 6.05
C HIS A 137 -6.09 -3.33 7.35
N PRO A 138 -6.90 -2.83 8.30
CA PRO A 138 -6.45 -2.06 9.48
C PRO A 138 -5.89 -2.96 10.58
N ARG A 139 -5.00 -3.89 10.18
CA ARG A 139 -4.38 -4.92 11.01
C ARG A 139 -2.94 -5.18 10.55
N LEU A 140 -2.05 -5.36 11.51
CA LEU A 140 -0.65 -5.73 11.30
C LEU A 140 -0.35 -7.06 11.96
N TYR A 141 0.42 -7.89 11.26
CA TYR A 141 0.77 -9.26 11.65
C TYR A 141 2.28 -9.46 11.50
N LEU A 142 2.77 -10.56 12.08
CA LEU A 142 4.15 -11.02 11.89
C LEU A 142 4.21 -12.36 11.11
N ASN A 143 3.09 -13.05 10.93
CA ASN A 143 2.98 -14.24 10.08
C ASN A 143 2.64 -13.87 8.64
N SER A 144 2.99 -14.74 7.69
CA SER A 144 2.75 -14.56 6.25
C SER A 144 1.27 -14.64 5.83
N GLY A 145 0.40 -15.17 6.71
CA GLY A 145 -0.96 -15.60 6.37
C GLY A 145 -2.11 -14.69 6.82
N SER A 146 -1.81 -13.53 7.43
CA SER A 146 -2.82 -12.59 7.93
C SER A 146 -3.92 -13.27 8.76
N THR A 147 -3.55 -14.25 9.59
CA THR A 147 -4.52 -15.10 10.28
C THR A 147 -5.32 -14.29 11.32
N PRO A 148 -6.66 -14.31 11.28
CA PRO A 148 -7.50 -13.70 12.30
C PRO A 148 -7.07 -14.08 13.72
N GLY A 149 -6.97 -13.08 14.61
CA GLY A 149 -6.56 -13.31 15.99
C GLY A 149 -5.05 -13.46 16.18
N THR A 150 -4.24 -13.24 15.14
CA THR A 150 -2.77 -13.17 15.25
C THR A 150 -2.23 -11.75 15.01
N ASP A 151 -3.10 -10.78 14.78
CA ASP A 151 -2.78 -9.36 14.65
C ASP A 151 -2.21 -8.80 15.96
N TRP A 152 -1.10 -8.07 15.89
CA TRP A 152 -0.50 -7.39 17.05
C TRP A 152 -0.98 -5.95 17.17
N LEU A 153 -1.45 -5.34 16.08
CA LEU A 153 -2.06 -4.01 16.03
C LEU A 153 -3.33 -4.03 15.19
N ARG A 154 -4.38 -3.32 15.63
CA ARG A 154 -5.62 -3.14 14.85
C ARG A 154 -6.32 -1.80 15.07
N ILE A 155 -7.10 -1.35 14.09
CA ILE A 155 -7.79 -0.04 14.07
C ILE A 155 -9.33 -0.16 13.91
N ARG A 156 -9.91 -1.35 13.64
CA ARG A 156 -11.38 -1.54 13.51
C ARG A 156 -12.05 -2.16 14.74
N GLY A 157 -11.46 -3.20 15.31
CA GLY A 157 -12.05 -4.03 16.37
C GLY A 157 -11.85 -5.52 16.07
N PRO A 158 -12.35 -6.44 16.94
CA PRO A 158 -12.33 -7.87 16.63
C PRO A 158 -13.24 -8.21 15.45
N ILE A 159 -12.90 -9.27 14.72
CA ILE A 159 -13.78 -9.84 13.71
C ILE A 159 -14.93 -10.55 14.45
N PRO A 160 -16.20 -10.37 14.05
CA PRO A 160 -17.33 -11.08 14.66
C PRO A 160 -17.14 -12.60 14.54
N ALA A 161 -17.25 -13.32 15.66
CA ALA A 161 -16.97 -14.75 15.71
C ALA A 161 -17.92 -15.57 14.83
N ASP A 162 -19.17 -15.15 14.73
CA ASP A 162 -20.22 -15.73 13.89
C ASP A 162 -20.01 -15.52 12.39
N ARG A 163 -19.05 -14.65 12.00
CA ARG A 163 -18.71 -14.35 10.61
C ARG A 163 -17.34 -14.90 10.18
N LEU A 164 -16.70 -15.74 10.99
CA LEU A 164 -15.41 -16.38 10.63
C LEU A 164 -15.58 -17.66 9.79
N ASP A 165 -16.76 -18.27 9.80
CA ASP A 165 -17.03 -19.48 9.04
C ASP A 165 -17.17 -19.17 7.54
N GLN A 166 -16.21 -19.66 6.75
CA GLN A 166 -16.16 -19.44 5.30
C GLN A 166 -17.07 -20.36 4.50
N SER A 167 -17.66 -21.38 5.12
CA SER A 167 -18.67 -22.25 4.51
C SER A 167 -20.04 -21.55 4.38
N ARG A 168 -20.20 -20.39 5.03
CA ARG A 168 -21.41 -19.56 5.05
C ARG A 168 -21.21 -18.29 4.20
N PRO A 169 -21.29 -18.39 2.86
CA PRO A 169 -21.03 -17.26 1.95
C PRO A 169 -21.92 -16.04 2.21
N ASP A 170 -23.14 -16.25 2.72
CA ASP A 170 -24.12 -15.22 3.08
C ASP A 170 -23.71 -14.36 4.29
N LYS A 171 -22.83 -14.87 5.14
CA LYS A 171 -22.48 -14.26 6.44
C LYS A 171 -21.00 -14.04 6.64
N VAL A 172 -20.12 -14.59 5.80
CA VAL A 172 -18.68 -14.51 6.03
C VAL A 172 -18.17 -13.06 6.07
N TRP A 173 -17.22 -12.77 6.96
CA TRP A 173 -16.56 -11.47 7.05
C TRP A 173 -15.54 -11.30 5.92
N THR A 174 -15.81 -10.36 5.02
CA THR A 174 -14.95 -10.12 3.85
C THR A 174 -13.81 -9.16 4.16
N ALA A 175 -12.82 -9.14 3.28
CA ALA A 175 -11.74 -8.15 3.36
C ALA A 175 -12.28 -6.70 3.23
N LYS A 176 -13.32 -6.46 2.41
CA LYS A 176 -14.00 -5.15 2.33
C LYS A 176 -14.75 -4.82 3.62
N ASP A 177 -15.32 -5.82 4.31
CA ASP A 177 -15.93 -5.63 5.63
C ASP A 177 -14.95 -5.10 6.67
N ASP A 178 -13.66 -5.39 6.54
CA ASP A 178 -12.62 -4.97 7.48
C ASP A 178 -12.10 -3.54 7.23
N ALA A 179 -12.34 -2.94 6.06
CA ALA A 179 -11.85 -1.60 5.72
C ALA A 179 -12.57 -0.50 6.54
N VAL A 180 -11.84 0.51 7.05
CA VAL A 180 -12.39 1.65 7.81
C VAL A 180 -12.27 2.97 7.06
N ALA A 181 -13.10 3.95 7.40
CA ALA A 181 -12.99 5.34 6.98
C ALA A 181 -12.12 6.13 7.98
N LEU A 182 -11.36 7.09 7.45
CA LEU A 182 -10.55 8.04 8.24
C LEU A 182 -11.15 9.46 8.13
N PRO A 183 -10.87 10.35 9.09
CA PRO A 183 -11.12 11.78 8.88
C PRO A 183 -10.43 12.27 7.61
N LYS A 184 -11.10 13.12 6.81
CA LYS A 184 -10.56 13.65 5.54
C LYS A 184 -9.26 14.44 5.70
N TRP A 185 -8.97 14.98 6.88
CA TRP A 185 -7.69 15.63 7.13
C TRP A 185 -6.58 14.60 7.40
N LEU A 186 -6.89 13.43 7.94
CA LEU A 186 -5.89 12.41 8.30
C LEU A 186 -5.61 11.43 7.15
N GLY A 187 -6.66 10.92 6.51
CA GLY A 187 -6.55 10.08 5.32
C GLY A 187 -6.65 10.90 4.03
N ILE A 188 -6.36 10.26 2.89
CA ILE A 188 -6.65 10.81 1.56
C ILE A 188 -7.19 9.70 0.65
N PRO A 189 -8.45 9.79 0.16
CA PRO A 189 -9.44 10.87 0.38
C PRO A 189 -10.22 10.84 1.71
N GLY A 190 -9.95 9.90 2.62
CA GLY A 190 -10.64 9.83 3.92
C GLY A 190 -12.06 9.26 3.83
N ILE A 191 -12.28 8.30 2.93
CA ILE A 191 -13.50 7.48 2.90
C ILE A 191 -13.12 6.00 3.00
N ARG A 192 -14.10 5.15 3.30
CA ARG A 192 -13.89 3.70 3.38
C ARG A 192 -13.60 3.13 1.99
N HIS A 193 -12.65 2.19 1.92
CA HIS A 193 -12.30 1.43 0.71
C HIS A 193 -11.79 2.27 -0.48
N SER A 194 -11.13 3.40 -0.22
CA SER A 194 -10.55 4.25 -1.25
C SER A 194 -9.07 3.95 -1.54
N ILE A 195 -8.66 2.69 -1.40
CA ILE A 195 -7.24 2.29 -1.52
C ILE A 195 -6.65 2.56 -2.91
N GLY A 196 -7.43 2.45 -3.99
CA GLY A 196 -6.97 2.75 -5.34
C GLY A 196 -6.40 4.16 -5.44
N LEU A 197 -7.21 5.16 -5.06
CA LEU A 197 -6.81 6.57 -5.04
C LEU A 197 -5.66 6.84 -4.07
N ALA A 198 -5.71 6.25 -2.86
CA ALA A 198 -4.65 6.42 -1.87
C ALA A 198 -3.30 5.90 -2.40
N ARG A 199 -3.28 4.73 -3.07
CA ARG A 199 -2.07 4.14 -3.65
C ARG A 199 -1.49 5.02 -4.76
N TRP A 200 -2.32 5.62 -5.62
CA TRP A 200 -1.83 6.56 -6.64
C TRP A 200 -1.15 7.78 -6.03
N VAL A 201 -1.75 8.36 -4.99
CA VAL A 201 -1.12 9.48 -4.27
C VAL A 201 0.18 9.01 -3.63
N HIS A 202 0.17 7.92 -2.87
CA HIS A 202 1.33 7.42 -2.13
C HIS A 202 2.53 7.22 -3.06
N PHE A 203 2.37 6.38 -4.08
CA PHE A 203 3.49 6.05 -4.97
C PHE A 203 3.96 7.23 -5.82
N SER A 204 3.06 8.13 -6.22
CA SER A 204 3.47 9.31 -6.99
C SER A 204 4.37 10.22 -6.16
N PHE A 205 4.02 10.45 -4.90
CA PHE A 205 4.83 11.25 -3.99
C PHE A 205 6.07 10.50 -3.51
N ASP A 206 6.03 9.18 -3.35
CA ASP A 206 7.22 8.37 -3.08
C ASP A 206 8.25 8.51 -4.19
N LEU A 207 7.84 8.47 -5.47
CA LEU A 207 8.78 8.66 -6.58
C LEU A 207 9.43 10.05 -6.54
N LEU A 208 8.64 11.11 -6.34
CA LEU A 208 9.17 12.47 -6.22
C LEU A 208 10.12 12.60 -5.02
N TRP A 209 9.76 11.97 -3.90
CA TRP A 209 10.56 11.94 -2.69
C TRP A 209 11.87 11.19 -2.87
N LEU A 210 11.86 10.04 -3.54
CA LEU A 210 13.06 9.26 -3.86
C LEU A 210 13.99 10.03 -4.80
N ILE A 211 13.45 10.65 -5.86
CA ILE A 211 14.26 11.49 -6.77
C ILE A 211 14.88 12.64 -5.99
N ASN A 212 14.10 13.35 -5.17
CA ASN A 212 14.58 14.43 -4.33
C ASN A 212 15.66 13.94 -3.34
N GLY A 213 15.45 12.80 -2.70
CA GLY A 213 16.37 12.18 -1.77
C GLY A 213 17.68 11.74 -2.43
N THR A 214 17.63 11.16 -3.64
CA THR A 214 18.83 10.81 -4.41
C THR A 214 19.64 12.05 -4.75
N VAL A 215 18.99 13.11 -5.27
CA VAL A 215 19.67 14.39 -5.55
C VAL A 215 20.25 14.99 -4.27
N PHE A 216 19.51 14.93 -3.15
CA PHE A 216 19.96 15.40 -1.84
C PHE A 216 21.23 14.69 -1.40
N VAL A 217 21.27 13.35 -1.44
CA VAL A 217 22.44 12.58 -1.03
C VAL A 217 23.64 12.89 -1.93
N VAL A 218 23.45 13.00 -3.24
CA VAL A 218 24.53 13.38 -4.17
C VAL A 218 25.09 14.76 -3.85
N LEU A 219 24.23 15.78 -3.71
CA LEU A 219 24.66 17.14 -3.40
C LEU A 219 25.30 17.23 -2.02
N LEU A 220 24.82 16.46 -1.05
CA LEU A 220 25.37 16.41 0.29
C LEU A 220 26.86 16.02 0.28
N PHE A 221 27.23 15.02 -0.53
CA PHE A 221 28.62 14.59 -0.67
C PHE A 221 29.45 15.49 -1.59
N VAL A 222 28.87 16.02 -2.68
CA VAL A 222 29.60 16.89 -3.64
C VAL A 222 29.88 18.28 -3.08
N THR A 223 29.07 18.76 -2.12
CA THR A 223 29.22 20.10 -1.52
C THR A 223 29.76 20.08 -0.09
N ASP A 224 30.29 18.94 0.34
CA ASP A 224 30.86 18.70 1.68
C ASP A 224 29.88 18.98 2.85
N GLN A 225 28.58 19.11 2.57
CA GLN A 225 27.56 19.31 3.60
C GLN A 225 27.33 18.06 4.45
N TRP A 226 27.85 16.90 4.04
CA TRP A 226 27.78 15.64 4.80
C TRP A 226 28.48 15.75 6.17
N HIS A 227 29.47 16.63 6.33
CA HIS A 227 30.17 16.88 7.59
C HIS A 227 29.24 17.31 8.73
N ARG A 228 28.07 17.89 8.40
CA ARG A 228 27.05 18.26 9.38
C ARG A 228 26.24 17.07 9.90
N LEU A 229 26.19 15.96 9.16
CA LEU A 229 25.20 14.89 9.38
C LEU A 229 25.82 13.54 9.74
N ILE A 230 27.09 13.31 9.40
CA ILE A 230 27.76 12.04 9.65
C ILE A 230 28.78 12.23 10.78
N PRO A 231 28.60 11.55 11.93
CA PRO A 231 29.58 11.62 13.00
C PRO A 231 30.89 10.92 12.58
N THR A 232 32.02 11.56 12.84
CA THR A 232 33.37 11.06 12.51
C THR A 232 34.08 10.42 13.71
N SER A 233 33.49 10.49 14.90
CA SER A 233 34.06 9.96 16.14
C SER A 233 33.01 9.36 17.07
N TRP A 234 33.41 8.35 17.84
CA TRP A 234 32.59 7.73 18.89
C TRP A 234 32.30 8.68 20.07
N THR A 235 32.99 9.82 20.17
CA THR A 235 32.68 10.86 21.16
C THR A 235 31.31 11.49 20.95
N VAL A 236 30.63 11.25 19.82
CA VAL A 236 29.24 11.65 19.59
C VAL A 236 28.28 11.07 20.63
N PHE A 237 28.49 9.83 21.09
CA PHE A 237 27.60 9.16 22.04
C PHE A 237 27.61 9.79 23.44
N PRO A 238 28.78 10.00 24.09
CA PRO A 238 28.81 10.69 25.37
C PRO A 238 28.33 12.15 25.26
N ASN A 239 28.65 12.86 24.16
CA ASN A 239 28.09 14.21 23.93
C ASN A 239 26.56 14.18 23.74
N ALA A 240 26.02 13.17 23.05
CA ALA A 240 24.57 13.01 22.90
C ALA A 240 23.89 12.75 24.26
N LEU A 241 24.53 11.99 25.15
CA LEU A 241 24.05 11.80 26.51
C LEU A 241 24.01 13.13 27.29
N SER A 242 25.08 13.93 27.25
CA SER A 242 25.10 15.26 27.86
C SER A 242 24.00 16.16 27.30
N ALA A 243 23.81 16.19 25.98
CA ALA A 243 22.75 16.96 25.34
C ALA A 243 21.34 16.47 25.75
N ALA A 244 21.13 15.15 25.82
CA ALA A 244 19.88 14.57 26.26
C ALA A 244 19.54 14.94 27.72
N ILE A 245 20.53 14.96 28.60
CA ILE A 245 20.36 15.39 30.00
C ILE A 245 20.05 16.89 30.08
N GLN A 246 20.73 17.74 29.29
CA GLN A 246 20.45 19.18 29.20
C GLN A 246 19.02 19.47 28.71
N TYR A 247 18.58 18.82 27.63
CA TYR A 247 17.19 18.93 27.18
C TYR A 247 16.21 18.40 28.22
N GLY A 248 16.52 17.25 28.83
CA GLY A 248 15.71 16.64 29.88
C GLY A 248 15.57 17.50 31.13
N SER A 249 16.59 18.28 31.50
CA SER A 249 16.53 19.18 32.67
C SER A 249 15.81 20.49 32.40
N LEU A 250 15.40 20.76 31.15
CA LEU A 250 14.90 22.05 30.67
C LEU A 250 15.94 23.18 30.74
N ASP A 251 17.23 22.83 30.79
CA ASP A 251 18.36 23.75 30.77
C ASP A 251 19.15 23.47 29.48
N PHE A 252 18.70 24.11 28.41
CA PHE A 252 19.04 23.71 27.05
C PHE A 252 20.49 24.05 26.68
N PRO A 253 21.14 23.23 25.83
CA PRO A 253 22.47 23.54 25.31
C PRO A 253 22.44 24.81 24.48
N ALA A 254 23.60 25.45 24.32
CA ALA A 254 23.76 26.58 23.41
C ALA A 254 23.32 26.20 21.99
N ASN A 255 22.51 27.05 21.37
CA ASN A 255 22.01 26.81 20.01
C ASN A 255 23.07 27.26 18.99
N GLU A 256 23.93 26.33 18.60
CA GLU A 256 24.95 26.52 17.56
C GLU A 256 24.54 25.92 16.21
N GLY A 257 23.24 25.66 16.01
CA GLY A 257 22.71 24.92 14.86
C GLY A 257 23.00 25.52 13.47
N TYR A 258 23.58 26.71 13.40
CA TYR A 258 24.11 27.27 12.16
C TYR A 258 25.40 26.59 11.69
N THR A 259 26.31 26.31 12.61
CA THR A 259 27.68 25.84 12.34
C THR A 259 27.87 24.40 12.76
N ASN A 260 27.33 24.00 13.93
CA ASN A 260 27.49 22.67 14.49
C ASN A 260 26.21 22.16 15.18
N PHE A 261 25.92 20.88 15.03
CA PHE A 261 24.81 20.22 15.72
C PHE A 261 25.33 19.49 16.96
N ASN A 262 24.55 19.49 18.04
CA ASN A 262 24.89 18.67 19.20
C ASN A 262 24.83 17.17 18.87
N GLY A 263 25.49 16.34 19.66
CA GLY A 263 25.60 14.91 19.40
C GLY A 263 24.25 14.19 19.27
N LEU A 264 23.23 14.64 20.01
CA LEU A 264 21.89 14.06 19.94
C LEU A 264 21.20 14.38 18.61
N GLN A 265 21.31 15.62 18.13
CA GLN A 265 20.82 16.04 16.82
C GLN A 265 21.49 15.24 15.70
N ILE A 266 22.82 15.12 15.69
CA ILE A 266 23.54 14.39 14.65
C ILE A 266 23.12 12.93 14.61
N ILE A 267 23.02 12.24 15.75
CA ILE A 267 22.55 10.84 15.77
C ILE A 267 21.13 10.73 15.21
N ALA A 268 20.22 11.63 15.61
CA ALA A 268 18.85 11.62 15.12
C ALA A 268 18.74 11.88 13.62
N TYR A 269 19.52 12.83 13.09
CA TYR A 269 19.57 13.15 11.67
C TYR A 269 20.21 12.03 10.86
N PHE A 270 21.34 11.50 11.33
CA PHE A 270 22.02 10.37 10.72
C PHE A 270 21.07 9.17 10.60
N LEU A 271 20.43 8.79 11.71
CA LEU A 271 19.50 7.66 11.73
C LEU A 271 18.32 7.90 10.78
N THR A 272 17.75 9.10 10.76
CA THR A 272 16.60 9.41 9.90
C THR A 272 16.98 9.37 8.43
N ILE A 273 18.10 9.98 8.04
CA ILE A 273 18.51 10.18 6.65
C ILE A 273 19.16 8.93 6.06
N PHE A 274 20.03 8.24 6.81
CA PHE A 274 20.85 7.16 6.28
C PHE A 274 20.38 5.76 6.67
N VAL A 275 19.43 5.63 7.61
CA VAL A 275 18.90 4.33 8.03
C VAL A 275 17.40 4.24 7.76
N VAL A 276 16.61 5.12 8.34
CA VAL A 276 15.13 5.01 8.28
C VAL A 276 14.60 5.40 6.90
N ALA A 277 15.12 6.47 6.29
CA ALA A 277 14.71 6.86 4.94
C ALA A 277 15.02 5.78 3.88
N PRO A 278 16.21 5.14 3.82
CA PRO A 278 16.46 4.00 2.93
C PRO A 278 15.64 2.76 3.26
N LEU A 279 15.28 2.55 4.53
CA LEU A 279 14.41 1.42 4.92
C LEU A 279 12.99 1.56 4.37
N ALA A 280 12.50 2.78 4.13
CA ALA A 280 11.17 3.03 3.58
C ALA A 280 10.93 2.37 2.20
N PRO A 281 11.75 2.64 1.14
CA PRO A 281 11.58 1.98 -0.15
C PRO A 281 11.88 0.47 -0.08
N ILE A 282 12.83 0.02 0.75
CA ILE A 282 13.12 -1.42 0.91
C ILE A 282 11.88 -2.16 1.43
N THR A 283 11.28 -1.67 2.52
CA THR A 283 10.08 -2.27 3.10
C THR A 283 8.83 -2.09 2.23
N GLY A 284 8.78 -1.05 1.40
CA GLY A 284 7.75 -0.88 0.37
C GLY A 284 7.85 -1.93 -0.75
N LEU A 285 9.06 -2.14 -1.29
CA LEU A 285 9.31 -3.14 -2.34
C LEU A 285 9.09 -4.57 -1.87
N LEU A 286 9.43 -4.90 -0.62
CA LEU A 286 9.20 -6.24 -0.04
C LEU A 286 7.70 -6.60 0.08
N GLN A 287 6.78 -5.64 -0.08
CA GLN A 287 5.35 -5.92 -0.06
C GLN A 287 4.78 -6.32 -1.43
N ALA A 288 5.59 -6.25 -2.48
CA ALA A 288 5.22 -6.57 -3.86
C ALA A 288 5.24 -8.09 -4.13
N PRO A 289 4.16 -8.70 -4.69
CA PRO A 289 4.17 -10.10 -5.11
C PRO A 289 5.38 -10.49 -5.98
N ALA A 290 5.70 -9.70 -7.00
CA ALA A 290 6.82 -10.00 -7.91
C ALA A 290 8.18 -10.04 -7.18
N VAL A 291 8.41 -9.13 -6.23
CA VAL A 291 9.64 -9.11 -5.42
C VAL A 291 9.68 -10.29 -4.47
N ALA A 292 8.56 -10.59 -3.80
CA ALA A 292 8.46 -11.70 -2.86
C ALA A 292 8.68 -13.05 -3.55
N ALA A 293 8.11 -13.24 -4.74
CA ALA A 293 8.28 -14.45 -5.54
C ALA A 293 9.70 -14.58 -6.11
N LYS A 294 10.33 -13.47 -6.52
CA LYS A 294 11.70 -13.48 -7.06
C LYS A 294 12.76 -13.73 -5.99
N LEU A 295 12.61 -13.12 -4.81
CA LEU A 295 13.58 -13.20 -3.72
C LEU A 295 13.27 -14.32 -2.71
N GLY A 296 12.15 -15.04 -2.85
CA GLY A 296 11.73 -16.07 -1.90
C GLY A 296 11.37 -15.51 -0.52
N THR A 297 10.96 -14.24 -0.45
CA THR A 297 10.69 -13.55 0.83
C THR A 297 9.25 -13.67 1.30
N GLY A 298 8.39 -14.47 0.67
CA GLY A 298 6.98 -14.57 1.10
C GLY A 298 6.74 -15.30 2.43
N ARG A 299 7.79 -15.89 3.02
CA ARG A 299 7.81 -16.50 4.36
C ARG A 299 9.04 -16.06 5.18
N GLY A 300 9.06 -16.39 6.46
CA GLY A 300 10.16 -16.04 7.36
C GLY A 300 10.16 -14.55 7.77
N PRO A 301 11.29 -13.99 8.20
CA PRO A 301 11.38 -12.65 8.79
C PRO A 301 11.21 -11.50 7.77
N LEU A 302 11.29 -11.80 6.47
CA LEU A 302 11.12 -10.80 5.40
C LEU A 302 9.75 -10.91 4.70
N ASN A 303 8.82 -11.69 5.28
CA ASN A 303 7.47 -11.83 4.74
C ASN A 303 6.73 -10.50 4.65
N ARG A 304 5.77 -10.43 3.72
CA ARG A 304 4.97 -9.23 3.46
C ARG A 304 4.39 -8.59 4.71
N GLN A 305 3.89 -9.37 5.67
CA GLN A 305 3.27 -8.81 6.86
C GLN A 305 4.29 -8.25 7.84
N VAL A 306 5.48 -8.85 7.92
CA VAL A 306 6.62 -8.25 8.65
C VAL A 306 7.08 -6.99 7.94
N ALA A 307 7.20 -6.97 6.62
CA ALA A 307 7.53 -5.78 5.84
C ALA A 307 6.51 -4.65 6.08
N ARG A 308 5.19 -4.95 6.09
CA ARG A 308 4.13 -3.99 6.46
C ARG A 308 4.30 -3.46 7.88
N THR A 309 4.65 -4.32 8.83
CA THR A 309 4.92 -3.94 10.22
C THR A 309 6.15 -3.02 10.33
N LEU A 310 7.25 -3.36 9.68
CA LEU A 310 8.45 -2.53 9.64
C LEU A 310 8.18 -1.19 8.95
N HIS A 311 7.43 -1.19 7.86
CA HIS A 311 7.03 0.02 7.15
C HIS A 311 6.13 0.92 8.02
N PHE A 312 5.25 0.33 8.85
CA PHE A 312 4.51 1.07 9.86
C PHE A 312 5.42 1.68 10.95
N PHE A 313 6.49 0.99 11.36
CA PHE A 313 7.47 1.57 12.27
C PHE A 313 8.28 2.70 11.63
N VAL A 314 8.61 2.60 10.33
CA VAL A 314 9.19 3.71 9.56
C VAL A 314 8.25 4.92 9.58
N LEU A 315 6.96 4.72 9.31
CA LEU A 315 5.94 5.78 9.42
C LEU A 315 5.92 6.39 10.84
N ALA A 316 5.89 5.56 11.88
CA ALA A 316 5.85 6.01 13.27
C ALA A 316 7.11 6.82 13.63
N TRP A 317 8.30 6.37 13.21
CA TRP A 317 9.55 7.11 13.37
C TRP A 317 9.51 8.45 12.66
N MET A 318 9.08 8.49 11.38
CA MET A 318 9.02 9.73 10.62
C MET A 318 8.07 10.75 11.25
N VAL A 319 6.89 10.32 11.71
CA VAL A 319 5.94 11.20 12.42
C VAL A 319 6.54 11.69 13.74
N PHE A 320 7.16 10.80 14.52
CA PHE A 320 7.83 11.16 15.77
C PHE A 320 8.96 12.17 15.52
N PHE A 321 9.85 11.88 14.58
CA PHE A 321 10.98 12.74 14.23
C PHE A 321 10.49 14.12 13.76
N ILE A 322 9.54 14.19 12.84
CA ILE A 322 8.97 15.47 12.36
C ILE A 322 8.39 16.27 13.51
N LEU A 323 7.60 15.62 14.38
CA LEU A 323 7.00 16.29 15.54
C LEU A 323 8.07 16.84 16.49
N VAL A 324 9.00 16.00 16.95
CA VAL A 324 10.04 16.42 17.89
C VAL A 324 10.95 17.48 17.25
N HIS A 325 11.44 17.23 16.04
CA HIS A 325 12.29 18.18 15.32
C HIS A 325 11.62 19.55 15.17
N THR A 326 10.34 19.57 14.77
CA THR A 326 9.59 20.82 14.60
C THR A 326 9.40 21.53 15.94
N VAL A 327 8.99 20.82 17.00
CA VAL A 327 8.86 21.40 18.34
C VAL A 327 10.19 21.99 18.81
N MET A 328 11.30 21.29 18.62
CA MET A 328 12.62 21.78 19.01
C MET A 328 13.00 23.06 18.28
N VAL A 329 12.66 23.21 16.99
CA VAL A 329 12.85 24.47 16.25
C VAL A 329 12.14 25.65 16.91
N PHE A 330 10.94 25.45 17.49
CA PHE A 330 10.21 26.51 18.18
C PHE A 330 10.83 26.84 19.55
N VAL A 331 11.22 25.83 20.33
CA VAL A 331 11.63 26.05 21.72
C VAL A 331 13.10 26.49 21.85
N THR A 332 14.00 26.12 20.94
CA THR A 332 15.43 26.48 21.02
C THR A 332 15.81 27.81 20.39
N GLY A 333 14.83 28.59 19.90
CA GLY A 333 15.06 29.89 19.30
C GLY A 333 14.44 30.04 17.91
N LEU A 334 13.12 30.16 17.86
CA LEU A 334 12.31 30.21 16.63
C LEU A 334 12.87 31.14 15.56
N VAL A 335 13.18 32.40 15.89
CA VAL A 335 13.62 33.40 14.90
C VAL A 335 14.97 33.02 14.30
N GLY A 336 15.95 32.66 15.12
CA GLY A 336 17.27 32.24 14.64
C GLY A 336 17.19 30.98 13.77
N ASN A 337 16.48 29.95 14.24
CA ASN A 337 16.32 28.71 13.49
C ASN A 337 15.60 28.93 12.14
N LEU A 338 14.59 29.80 12.08
CA LEU A 338 13.94 30.13 10.80
C LEU A 338 14.84 30.92 9.86
N ASN A 339 15.74 31.76 10.36
CA ASN A 339 16.75 32.41 9.52
C ASN A 339 17.70 31.39 8.88
N HIS A 340 18.10 30.36 9.63
CA HIS A 340 18.91 29.26 9.11
C HIS A 340 18.16 28.47 8.02
N ILE A 341 16.92 28.07 8.30
CA ILE A 341 16.11 27.21 7.41
C ILE A 341 15.66 27.97 6.14
N VAL A 342 15.20 29.22 6.28
CA VAL A 342 14.58 29.96 5.17
C VAL A 342 15.60 30.76 4.38
N LEU A 343 16.56 31.44 5.02
CA LEU A 343 17.55 32.28 4.33
C LEU A 343 18.92 31.62 4.20
N GLY A 344 19.24 30.66 5.06
CA GLY A 344 20.59 30.08 5.13
C GLY A 344 21.60 31.00 5.79
N ALA A 345 21.13 31.99 6.56
CA ALA A 345 21.95 33.03 7.17
C ALA A 345 21.78 33.05 8.69
N ASN A 346 22.85 33.35 9.43
CA ASN A 346 22.80 33.48 10.89
C ASN A 346 22.44 34.90 11.30
N THR A 347 21.15 35.25 11.22
CA THR A 347 20.66 36.59 11.61
C THR A 347 19.42 36.47 12.51
N GLN A 348 19.00 37.59 13.10
CA GLN A 348 17.78 37.69 13.91
C GLN A 348 16.65 38.45 13.19
N SER A 349 16.64 38.41 11.86
CA SER A 349 15.60 39.05 11.05
C SER A 349 14.24 38.39 11.27
N LEU A 350 13.16 39.17 11.31
CA LEU A 350 11.79 38.66 11.39
C LEU A 350 11.20 38.28 10.02
N TRP A 351 11.85 38.65 8.92
CA TRP A 351 11.37 38.33 7.57
C TRP A 351 11.16 36.83 7.31
N PRO A 352 12.07 35.92 7.74
CA PRO A 352 11.88 34.48 7.64
C PRO A 352 10.64 33.95 8.35
N LEU A 353 10.26 34.56 9.48
CA LEU A 353 9.06 34.18 10.20
C LEU A 353 7.81 34.49 9.38
N LEU A 354 7.76 35.66 8.74
CA LEU A 354 6.67 36.01 7.84
C LEU A 354 6.58 35.04 6.65
N VAL A 355 7.71 34.76 5.99
CA VAL A 355 7.78 33.79 4.88
C VAL A 355 7.30 32.42 5.33
N TYR A 356 7.77 31.94 6.50
CA TYR A 356 7.34 30.68 7.08
C TYR A 356 5.83 30.63 7.29
N VAL A 357 5.23 31.66 7.90
CA VAL A 357 3.77 31.73 8.12
C VAL A 357 3.00 31.66 6.80
N LEU A 358 3.43 32.42 5.78
CA LEU A 358 2.78 32.39 4.46
C LEU A 358 2.88 31.02 3.79
N VAL A 359 4.05 30.39 3.85
CA VAL A 359 4.26 29.03 3.31
C VAL A 359 3.43 28.01 4.09
N MET A 360 3.35 28.11 5.42
CA MET A 360 2.53 27.20 6.22
C MET A 360 1.02 27.37 5.94
N ILE A 361 0.54 28.59 5.72
CA ILE A 361 -0.84 28.84 5.28
C ILE A 361 -1.10 28.12 3.94
N ALA A 362 -0.17 28.24 2.98
CA ALA A 362 -0.29 27.55 1.70
C ALA A 362 -0.27 26.01 1.86
N VAL A 363 0.63 25.48 2.69
CA VAL A 363 0.70 24.04 2.99
C VAL A 363 -0.58 23.53 3.64
N VAL A 364 -1.16 24.28 4.60
CA VAL A 364 -2.43 23.93 5.23
C VAL A 364 -3.59 24.01 4.24
N ALA A 365 -3.62 25.01 3.36
CA ALA A 365 -4.63 25.10 2.31
C ALA A 365 -4.58 23.90 1.37
N VAL A 366 -3.36 23.51 0.92
CA VAL A 366 -3.13 22.31 0.10
C VAL A 366 -3.54 21.05 0.88
N TRP A 367 -3.18 20.94 2.17
CA TRP A 367 -3.58 19.83 3.03
C TRP A 367 -5.10 19.65 3.07
N LEU A 368 -5.85 20.73 3.31
CA LEU A 368 -7.31 20.69 3.42
C LEU A 368 -7.98 20.46 2.06
N ALA A 369 -7.44 21.01 0.97
CA ALA A 369 -7.96 20.86 -0.38
C ALA A 369 -7.72 19.48 -1.01
N ALA A 370 -6.68 18.76 -0.57
CA ALA A 370 -6.26 17.51 -1.19
C ALA A 370 -7.36 16.43 -1.25
N SER A 371 -8.06 16.16 -0.15
CA SER A 371 -9.12 15.13 -0.13
C SER A 371 -10.35 15.52 -0.97
N PRO A 372 -10.91 16.74 -0.84
CA PRO A 372 -11.95 17.22 -1.75
C PRO A 372 -11.54 17.15 -3.23
N PHE A 373 -10.30 17.51 -3.55
CA PHE A 373 -9.78 17.43 -4.92
C PHE A 373 -9.73 15.98 -5.41
N THR A 374 -9.21 15.04 -4.62
CA THR A 374 -9.15 13.61 -4.97
C THR A 374 -10.53 13.01 -5.19
N LEU A 375 -11.55 13.42 -4.43
CA LEU A 375 -12.93 12.96 -4.61
C LEU A 375 -13.63 13.61 -5.81
N ARG A 376 -13.28 14.86 -6.14
CA ARG A 376 -13.85 15.60 -7.26
C ARG A 376 -13.23 15.21 -8.61
N TYR A 377 -11.97 14.77 -8.61
CA TYR A 377 -11.23 14.43 -9.82
C TYR A 377 -10.49 13.08 -9.70
N PRO A 378 -11.17 11.98 -9.36
CA PRO A 378 -10.55 10.68 -9.10
C PRO A 378 -9.84 10.12 -10.34
N ARG A 379 -10.43 10.27 -11.53
CA ARG A 379 -9.85 9.80 -12.79
C ARG A 379 -8.59 10.56 -13.15
N LEU A 380 -8.54 11.86 -12.88
CA LEU A 380 -7.34 12.66 -13.05
C LEU A 380 -6.21 12.13 -12.14
N VAL A 381 -6.51 11.89 -10.87
CA VAL A 381 -5.53 11.30 -9.93
C VAL A 381 -5.01 9.94 -10.44
N GLN A 382 -5.90 9.07 -10.91
CA GLN A 382 -5.53 7.77 -11.47
C GLN A 382 -4.63 7.91 -12.71
N LYS A 383 -5.00 8.77 -13.68
CA LYS A 383 -4.23 8.97 -14.92
C LYS A 383 -2.88 9.62 -14.66
N THR A 384 -2.83 10.65 -13.81
CA THR A 384 -1.57 11.28 -13.39
C THR A 384 -0.67 10.30 -12.67
N GLY A 385 -1.21 9.51 -11.74
CA GLY A 385 -0.46 8.46 -11.06
C GLY A 385 0.07 7.40 -12.03
N ARG A 386 -0.76 6.96 -13.00
CA ARG A 386 -0.33 6.03 -14.05
C ARG A 386 0.81 6.60 -14.89
N PHE A 387 0.75 7.88 -15.26
CA PHE A 387 1.82 8.56 -15.99
C PHE A 387 3.13 8.59 -15.17
N LEU A 388 3.05 8.97 -13.89
CA LEU A 388 4.23 9.14 -13.03
C LEU A 388 4.92 7.82 -12.70
N VAL A 389 4.16 6.80 -12.27
CA VAL A 389 4.73 5.56 -11.72
C VAL A 389 4.41 4.28 -12.51
N GLY A 390 3.53 4.35 -13.51
CA GLY A 390 3.09 3.16 -14.26
C GLY A 390 4.19 2.45 -15.03
N TRP A 391 5.16 3.21 -15.56
CA TRP A 391 6.30 2.65 -16.28
C TRP A 391 7.25 1.88 -15.35
N ILE A 392 7.54 2.41 -14.15
CA ILE A 392 8.34 1.71 -13.11
C ILE A 392 7.64 0.43 -12.67
N LYS A 393 6.33 0.51 -12.41
CA LYS A 393 5.53 -0.67 -12.05
C LYS A 393 5.59 -1.72 -13.15
N GLY A 394 5.44 -1.34 -14.42
CA GLY A 394 5.54 -2.27 -15.55
C GLY A 394 6.87 -3.03 -15.62
N LEU A 395 7.99 -2.42 -15.21
CA LEU A 395 9.29 -3.10 -15.15
C LEU A 395 9.33 -4.22 -14.09
N MET A 396 8.52 -4.12 -13.03
CA MET A 396 8.48 -5.11 -11.95
C MET A 396 7.70 -6.37 -12.31
N GLU A 397 6.83 -6.31 -13.33
CA GLU A 397 6.02 -7.44 -13.82
C GLU A 397 6.80 -8.38 -14.75
N TRP A 398 8.07 -8.08 -15.07
CA TRP A 398 8.81 -8.84 -16.09
C TRP A 398 9.33 -10.20 -15.59
N SER A 399 9.42 -10.41 -14.29
CA SER A 399 9.97 -11.65 -13.72
C SER A 399 8.92 -12.72 -13.49
N ASN A 400 9.18 -13.94 -13.95
CA ASN A 400 8.33 -15.10 -13.66
C ASN A 400 8.36 -15.45 -12.17
N PRO A 401 7.20 -15.48 -11.49
CA PRO A 401 7.13 -15.90 -10.10
C PRO A 401 7.50 -17.38 -9.96
N ARG A 402 8.07 -17.74 -8.80
CA ARG A 402 8.33 -19.12 -8.40
C ARG A 402 7.44 -19.48 -7.22
N ALA A 403 6.96 -20.73 -7.21
CA ALA A 403 6.21 -21.31 -6.12
C ALA A 403 7.13 -22.21 -5.29
N ASP A 404 7.67 -21.70 -4.18
CA ASP A 404 8.59 -22.42 -3.30
C ASP A 404 7.96 -22.79 -1.93
N TYR A 405 6.63 -22.69 -1.83
CA TYR A 405 5.88 -23.01 -0.61
C TYR A 405 5.60 -24.50 -0.51
N SER A 406 5.53 -24.97 0.73
CA SER A 406 5.19 -26.35 1.09
C SER A 406 3.87 -26.41 1.86
N GLU A 407 3.32 -27.61 2.09
CA GLU A 407 2.02 -27.75 2.76
C GLU A 407 1.98 -27.17 4.17
N LYS A 408 3.13 -27.15 4.88
CA LYS A 408 3.24 -26.50 6.21
C LYS A 408 3.08 -24.98 6.18
N ASP A 409 3.27 -24.37 5.00
CA ASP A 409 3.19 -22.93 4.83
C ASP A 409 1.73 -22.48 4.52
N ILE A 410 0.80 -23.42 4.29
CA ILE A 410 -0.61 -23.15 4.00
C ILE A 410 -1.23 -22.36 5.17
N SER A 411 -1.88 -21.25 4.83
CA SER A 411 -2.54 -20.40 5.80
C SER A 411 -3.77 -21.09 6.38
N PRO A 412 -4.00 -21.02 7.70
CA PRO A 412 -5.20 -21.56 8.32
C PRO A 412 -6.48 -20.78 7.97
N TYR A 413 -6.34 -19.56 7.45
CA TYR A 413 -7.46 -18.72 7.04
C TYR A 413 -7.11 -17.98 5.75
N PHE A 414 -8.03 -18.01 4.78
CA PHE A 414 -7.88 -17.32 3.51
C PHE A 414 -8.98 -16.28 3.35
N TRP A 415 -8.66 -14.99 3.39
CA TRP A 415 -9.67 -13.94 3.44
C TRP A 415 -10.58 -13.95 2.19
N PRO A 416 -11.92 -13.92 2.36
CA PRO A 416 -12.83 -13.82 1.23
C PRO A 416 -12.97 -12.38 0.75
N ASN A 417 -13.21 -12.25 -0.55
CA ASN A 417 -13.47 -10.98 -1.22
C ASN A 417 -14.34 -11.21 -2.47
N GLY A 418 -15.01 -10.15 -2.91
CA GLY A 418 -15.95 -10.14 -4.03
C GLY A 418 -17.40 -10.35 -3.61
N THR A 419 -18.32 -9.96 -4.49
CA THR A 419 -19.76 -10.21 -4.36
C THR A 419 -20.07 -11.57 -4.98
N ILE A 420 -20.82 -12.42 -4.29
CA ILE A 420 -21.18 -13.76 -4.81
C ILE A 420 -22.25 -13.62 -5.91
N PRO A 421 -22.23 -14.46 -6.97
CA PRO A 421 -23.29 -14.47 -7.97
C PRO A 421 -24.65 -14.80 -7.34
N VAL A 422 -25.68 -14.02 -7.72
CA VAL A 422 -27.06 -14.16 -7.18
C VAL A 422 -28.08 -14.65 -8.22
N SER A 423 -27.64 -14.83 -9.47
CA SER A 423 -28.50 -15.23 -10.58
C SER A 423 -29.11 -16.63 -10.36
N ASP A 424 -30.32 -16.84 -10.88
CA ASP A 424 -30.98 -18.15 -10.83
C ASP A 424 -30.12 -19.22 -11.54
N ARG A 425 -29.54 -18.88 -12.70
CA ARG A 425 -28.61 -19.75 -13.44
C ARG A 425 -27.45 -20.25 -12.58
N TYR A 426 -26.83 -19.39 -11.77
CA TYR A 426 -25.74 -19.81 -10.89
C TYR A 426 -26.24 -20.77 -9.79
N ARG A 427 -27.40 -20.49 -9.21
CA ARG A 427 -28.03 -21.35 -8.19
C ARG A 427 -28.41 -22.73 -8.75
N GLU A 428 -28.94 -22.78 -9.98
CA GLU A 428 -29.27 -24.03 -10.68
C GLU A 428 -28.02 -24.86 -10.93
N MET A 429 -26.97 -24.28 -11.55
CA MET A 429 -25.69 -24.98 -11.77
C MET A 429 -25.11 -25.52 -10.47
N ARG A 430 -25.15 -24.73 -9.39
CA ARG A 430 -24.71 -25.18 -8.07
C ARG A 430 -25.51 -26.39 -7.58
N SER A 431 -26.83 -26.36 -7.72
CA SER A 431 -27.71 -27.44 -7.25
C SER A 431 -27.46 -28.76 -7.99
N ASN A 432 -27.00 -28.69 -9.24
CA ASN A 432 -26.63 -29.84 -10.07
C ASN A 432 -25.13 -30.17 -9.99
N ASN A 433 -24.44 -29.74 -8.94
CA ASN A 433 -23.01 -29.97 -8.74
C ASN A 433 -22.14 -29.57 -9.96
N TRP A 434 -22.51 -28.43 -10.56
CA TRP A 434 -21.83 -27.80 -11.70
C TRP A 434 -21.83 -28.63 -13.00
N SER A 435 -22.69 -29.65 -13.13
CA SER A 435 -22.78 -30.46 -14.36
C SER A 435 -23.09 -29.62 -15.60
N ASP A 436 -23.86 -28.55 -15.41
CA ASP A 436 -24.34 -27.67 -16.48
C ASP A 436 -23.41 -26.46 -16.69
N TYR A 437 -22.30 -26.38 -15.93
CA TYR A 437 -21.33 -25.31 -16.08
C TYR A 437 -20.54 -25.47 -17.40
N THR A 438 -20.42 -24.35 -18.10
CA THR A 438 -19.59 -24.22 -19.29
C THR A 438 -18.72 -22.97 -19.21
N LEU A 439 -17.52 -23.07 -19.76
CA LEU A 439 -16.57 -21.97 -19.94
C LEU A 439 -16.48 -21.64 -21.43
N LEU A 440 -16.93 -20.45 -21.82
CA LEU A 440 -16.75 -19.95 -23.18
C LEU A 440 -15.35 -19.30 -23.32
N VAL A 441 -14.59 -19.69 -24.33
CA VAL A 441 -13.33 -19.04 -24.72
C VAL A 441 -13.42 -18.58 -26.17
N ASN A 442 -13.39 -17.26 -26.41
CA ASN A 442 -13.63 -16.65 -27.71
C ASN A 442 -12.77 -15.39 -27.95
N GLY A 443 -13.15 -14.57 -28.92
CA GLY A 443 -12.44 -13.36 -29.33
C GLY A 443 -11.44 -13.65 -30.45
N LEU A 444 -10.24 -13.08 -30.33
CA LEU A 444 -9.11 -13.26 -31.23
C LEU A 444 -8.43 -14.63 -31.03
N VAL A 445 -9.14 -15.69 -31.42
CA VAL A 445 -8.68 -17.09 -31.36
C VAL A 445 -9.07 -17.83 -32.63
N GLU A 446 -8.24 -18.77 -33.08
CA GLU A 446 -8.51 -19.60 -34.26
C GLU A 446 -9.60 -20.66 -33.99
N ASN A 447 -9.65 -21.19 -32.76
CA ASN A 447 -10.61 -22.23 -32.36
C ASN A 447 -11.45 -21.78 -31.15
N PRO A 448 -12.46 -20.91 -31.34
CA PRO A 448 -13.40 -20.56 -30.28
C PRO A 448 -14.04 -21.83 -29.70
N THR A 449 -13.93 -22.02 -28.38
CA THR A 449 -14.29 -23.29 -27.73
C THR A 449 -15.15 -23.05 -26.51
N THR A 450 -16.19 -23.88 -26.33
CA THR A 450 -16.96 -23.94 -25.08
C THR A 450 -16.60 -25.24 -24.36
N PHE A 451 -15.92 -25.12 -23.22
CA PHE A 451 -15.55 -26.27 -22.39
C PHE A 451 -16.65 -26.57 -21.38
N THR A 452 -17.10 -27.82 -21.32
CA THR A 452 -17.92 -28.30 -20.20
C THR A 452 -17.08 -28.44 -18.94
N TYR A 453 -17.71 -28.40 -17.76
CA TYR A 453 -16.98 -28.60 -16.50
C TYR A 453 -16.21 -29.94 -16.48
N ARG A 454 -16.85 -31.01 -16.97
CA ARG A 454 -16.21 -32.33 -17.08
C ARG A 454 -14.97 -32.32 -17.96
N GLN A 455 -15.00 -31.64 -19.11
CA GLN A 455 -13.82 -31.51 -19.97
C GLN A 455 -12.67 -30.78 -19.26
N LEU A 456 -12.96 -29.77 -18.44
CA LEU A 456 -11.92 -29.10 -17.64
C LEU A 456 -11.33 -30.03 -16.57
N LEU A 457 -12.16 -30.87 -15.93
CA LEU A 457 -11.69 -31.85 -14.95
C LEU A 457 -10.87 -32.98 -15.59
N ASP A 458 -11.20 -33.37 -16.83
CA ASP A 458 -10.51 -34.43 -17.57
C ASP A 458 -9.16 -33.96 -18.17
N MET A 459 -8.88 -32.65 -18.18
CA MET A 459 -7.58 -32.11 -18.60
C MET A 459 -6.47 -32.41 -17.57
N PRO A 460 -5.18 -32.40 -17.97
CA PRO A 460 -4.08 -32.61 -17.04
C PRO A 460 -4.12 -31.63 -15.86
N LYS A 461 -4.33 -32.18 -14.66
CA LYS A 461 -4.35 -31.40 -13.42
C LYS A 461 -2.96 -30.87 -13.10
N HIS A 462 -2.89 -29.58 -12.79
CA HIS A 462 -1.72 -28.93 -12.22
C HIS A 462 -2.02 -28.50 -10.79
N GLU A 463 -1.05 -28.75 -9.89
CA GLU A 463 -1.12 -28.32 -8.50
C GLU A 463 0.02 -27.36 -8.17
N GLN A 464 -0.30 -26.30 -7.42
CA GLN A 464 0.68 -25.32 -6.96
C GLN A 464 0.36 -24.84 -5.54
N ILE A 465 1.38 -24.59 -4.73
CA ILE A 465 1.22 -23.91 -3.43
C ILE A 465 1.77 -22.51 -3.57
N THR A 466 0.90 -21.50 -3.53
CA THR A 466 1.26 -20.11 -3.83
C THR A 466 0.68 -19.16 -2.80
N GLN A 467 1.39 -18.06 -2.58
CA GLN A 467 0.92 -16.97 -1.72
C GLN A 467 0.07 -15.99 -2.52
N HIS A 468 -1.14 -15.75 -2.06
CA HIS A 468 -2.02 -14.72 -2.59
C HIS A 468 -1.71 -13.37 -1.95
N PHE A 469 -1.62 -12.34 -2.79
CA PHE A 469 -1.36 -10.97 -2.39
C PHE A 469 -2.59 -10.10 -2.66
N CYS A 470 -3.30 -9.68 -1.62
CA CYS A 470 -4.41 -8.74 -1.81
C CYS A 470 -3.90 -7.29 -1.85
N ILE A 471 -4.55 -6.46 -2.66
CA ILE A 471 -4.29 -5.01 -2.74
C ILE A 471 -4.49 -4.31 -1.40
N GLN A 472 -5.43 -4.78 -0.57
CA GLN A 472 -5.77 -4.21 0.75
C GLN A 472 -4.67 -4.44 1.80
N GLY A 473 -3.73 -5.35 1.56
CA GLY A 473 -2.55 -5.57 2.41
C GLY A 473 -2.52 -6.90 3.17
N TRP A 474 -3.56 -7.73 3.09
CA TRP A 474 -3.51 -9.10 3.59
C TRP A 474 -2.87 -10.06 2.59
N SER A 475 -2.34 -11.17 3.09
CA SER A 475 -1.79 -12.27 2.28
C SER A 475 -2.16 -13.62 2.88
N ALA A 476 -2.26 -14.65 2.05
CA ALA A 476 -2.53 -16.02 2.51
C ALA A 476 -1.94 -17.04 1.53
N VAL A 477 -1.40 -18.14 2.04
CA VAL A 477 -0.88 -19.25 1.23
C VAL A 477 -1.98 -20.30 1.07
N GLY A 478 -2.17 -20.80 -0.15
CA GLY A 478 -3.10 -21.88 -0.45
C GLY A 478 -2.51 -22.85 -1.48
N LYS A 479 -2.92 -24.11 -1.39
CA LYS A 479 -2.68 -25.11 -2.45
C LYS A 479 -3.83 -25.01 -3.45
N TRP A 480 -3.54 -24.87 -4.72
CA TRP A 480 -4.53 -24.73 -5.80
C TRP A 480 -4.38 -25.88 -6.78
N GLY A 481 -5.51 -26.43 -7.22
CA GLY A 481 -5.59 -27.48 -8.24
C GLY A 481 -6.47 -27.04 -9.40
N GLY A 482 -6.01 -27.27 -10.63
CA GLY A 482 -6.74 -26.80 -11.81
C GLY A 482 -6.09 -27.15 -13.14
N VAL A 483 -6.61 -26.53 -14.21
CA VAL A 483 -6.04 -26.61 -15.57
C VAL A 483 -5.12 -25.42 -15.80
N ARG A 484 -3.95 -25.64 -16.43
CA ARG A 484 -3.08 -24.53 -16.82
C ARG A 484 -3.68 -23.74 -17.97
N MET A 485 -3.58 -22.41 -17.91
CA MET A 485 -3.98 -21.57 -19.03
C MET A 485 -3.19 -21.91 -20.30
N ALA A 486 -1.91 -22.28 -20.17
CA ALA A 486 -1.10 -22.74 -21.30
C ALA A 486 -1.70 -23.94 -22.06
N ASP A 487 -2.43 -24.83 -21.38
CA ASP A 487 -3.09 -25.97 -22.04
C ASP A 487 -4.39 -25.53 -22.74
N ILE A 488 -5.11 -24.54 -22.20
CA ILE A 488 -6.22 -23.87 -22.89
C ILE A 488 -5.72 -23.15 -24.15
N LEU A 489 -4.60 -22.41 -24.07
CA LEU A 489 -4.02 -21.69 -25.21
C LEU A 489 -3.67 -22.61 -26.39
N LYS A 490 -3.19 -23.83 -26.12
CA LYS A 490 -2.88 -24.82 -27.18
C LYS A 490 -4.11 -25.25 -27.97
N ILE A 491 -5.28 -25.28 -27.31
CA ILE A 491 -6.55 -25.69 -27.92
C ILE A 491 -7.12 -24.52 -28.72
N VAL A 492 -7.27 -23.36 -28.09
CA VAL A 492 -7.98 -22.22 -28.70
C VAL A 492 -7.14 -21.45 -29.71
N GLN A 493 -5.80 -21.49 -29.58
CA GLN A 493 -4.83 -20.85 -30.47
C GLN A 493 -5.13 -19.36 -30.70
N PRO A 494 -4.80 -18.46 -29.74
CA PRO A 494 -4.97 -17.02 -29.93
C PRO A 494 -4.22 -16.48 -31.16
N THR A 495 -4.83 -15.53 -31.88
CA THR A 495 -4.20 -14.91 -33.05
C THR A 495 -3.07 -13.96 -32.62
N PRO A 496 -2.13 -13.59 -33.53
CA PRO A 496 -1.05 -12.64 -33.20
C PRO A 496 -1.52 -11.26 -32.74
N GLU A 497 -2.75 -10.86 -33.08
CA GLU A 497 -3.36 -9.58 -32.68
C GLU A 497 -3.85 -9.60 -31.22
N ALA A 498 -4.06 -10.77 -30.63
CA ALA A 498 -4.48 -10.91 -29.25
C ALA A 498 -3.39 -10.45 -28.29
N LYS A 499 -3.64 -9.36 -27.55
CA LYS A 499 -2.70 -8.79 -26.57
C LYS A 499 -3.15 -8.99 -25.13
N TYR A 500 -4.46 -9.17 -24.93
CA TYR A 500 -5.07 -9.32 -23.60
C TYR A 500 -6.05 -10.49 -23.56
N ALA A 501 -6.20 -11.07 -22.38
CA ALA A 501 -7.25 -12.02 -22.03
C ALA A 501 -8.17 -11.37 -20.99
N VAL A 502 -9.46 -11.25 -21.31
CA VAL A 502 -10.49 -10.66 -20.46
C VAL A 502 -11.29 -11.77 -19.82
N PHE A 503 -11.37 -11.77 -18.50
CA PHE A 503 -12.12 -12.76 -17.72
C PHE A 503 -13.40 -12.14 -17.22
N TYR A 504 -14.53 -12.75 -17.57
CA TYR A 504 -15.86 -12.30 -17.15
C TYR A 504 -16.38 -13.18 -16.01
N SER A 505 -16.88 -12.55 -14.96
CA SER A 505 -17.52 -13.25 -13.84
C SER A 505 -19.03 -13.36 -14.02
N MET A 506 -19.60 -14.43 -13.49
CA MET A 506 -21.05 -14.53 -13.27
C MET A 506 -21.53 -13.58 -12.16
N ALA A 507 -20.61 -13.07 -11.32
CA ALA A 507 -20.92 -12.12 -10.27
C ALA A 507 -21.00 -10.68 -10.81
N TYR A 508 -21.80 -9.87 -10.14
CA TYR A 508 -21.78 -8.42 -10.31
C TYR A 508 -20.59 -7.79 -9.61
N GLY A 509 -20.24 -6.60 -10.05
CA GLY A 509 -19.33 -5.73 -9.33
C GLY A 509 -19.86 -5.34 -7.93
N GLY A 510 -19.02 -4.62 -7.18
CA GLY A 510 -19.35 -4.15 -5.83
C GLY A 510 -20.59 -3.27 -5.78
N ASP A 511 -20.80 -2.42 -6.78
CA ASP A 511 -21.91 -1.47 -6.91
C ASP A 511 -23.23 -2.13 -7.37
N GLY A 512 -23.25 -3.46 -7.45
CA GLY A 512 -24.44 -4.25 -7.76
C GLY A 512 -24.74 -4.35 -9.26
N PRO A 513 -25.93 -4.88 -9.62
CA PRO A 513 -26.25 -5.23 -11.01
C PRO A 513 -26.20 -4.07 -12.00
N ALA A 514 -26.52 -2.85 -11.55
CA ALA A 514 -26.55 -1.66 -12.41
C ALA A 514 -25.15 -1.24 -12.92
N ALA A 515 -24.08 -1.59 -12.19
CA ALA A 515 -22.70 -1.32 -12.60
C ALA A 515 -22.11 -2.44 -13.47
N GLY A 516 -22.89 -3.49 -13.77
CA GLY A 516 -22.47 -4.59 -14.62
C GLY A 516 -21.73 -5.70 -13.89
N ARG A 517 -21.24 -6.66 -14.68
CA ARG A 517 -20.52 -7.84 -14.21
C ARG A 517 -19.11 -7.48 -13.76
N TYR A 518 -18.58 -8.24 -12.81
CA TYR A 518 -17.17 -8.18 -12.48
C TYR A 518 -16.36 -8.74 -13.64
N TYR A 519 -15.32 -8.03 -14.06
CA TYR A 519 -14.39 -8.49 -15.08
C TYR A 519 -12.99 -7.95 -14.79
N ASP A 520 -11.99 -8.60 -15.36
CA ASP A 520 -10.62 -8.11 -15.32
C ASP A 520 -9.83 -8.56 -16.54
N CYS A 521 -8.88 -7.73 -16.98
CA CYS A 521 -7.99 -8.03 -18.10
C CYS A 521 -6.56 -8.34 -17.63
N HIS A 522 -5.95 -9.30 -18.33
CA HIS A 522 -4.58 -9.72 -18.12
C HIS A 522 -3.83 -9.65 -19.44
N LYS A 523 -2.53 -9.37 -19.41
CA LYS A 523 -1.70 -9.53 -20.61
C LYS A 523 -1.74 -10.99 -21.05
N ILE A 524 -1.80 -11.23 -22.35
CA ILE A 524 -1.80 -12.58 -22.90
C ILE A 524 -0.54 -13.37 -22.50
N GLU A 525 0.60 -12.68 -22.35
CA GLU A 525 1.85 -13.26 -21.88
C GLU A 525 1.74 -13.94 -20.51
N HIS A 526 0.86 -13.45 -19.63
CA HIS A 526 0.64 -14.08 -18.32
C HIS A 526 -0.04 -15.45 -18.47
N MET A 527 -0.84 -15.64 -19.52
CA MET A 527 -1.61 -16.87 -19.74
C MET A 527 -0.74 -18.06 -20.14
N SER A 528 0.49 -17.81 -20.62
CA SER A 528 1.47 -18.86 -20.94
C SER A 528 2.40 -19.21 -19.77
N ARG A 529 2.28 -18.53 -18.63
CA ARG A 529 3.10 -18.80 -17.43
C ARG A 529 2.68 -20.10 -16.75
N ASP A 530 3.65 -20.81 -16.18
CA ASP A 530 3.42 -22.10 -15.52
C ASP A 530 2.46 -22.01 -14.33
N LEU A 531 2.50 -20.89 -13.59
CA LEU A 531 1.67 -20.67 -12.39
C LEU A 531 0.31 -20.02 -12.67
N THR A 532 -0.04 -19.83 -13.94
CA THR A 532 -1.34 -19.30 -14.34
C THR A 532 -2.30 -20.44 -14.63
N ILE A 533 -3.26 -20.64 -13.73
CA ILE A 533 -4.21 -21.76 -13.79
C ILE A 533 -5.66 -21.30 -13.63
N LEU A 534 -6.58 -22.06 -14.22
CA LEU A 534 -8.00 -22.07 -13.89
C LEU A 534 -8.21 -23.10 -12.79
N ALA A 535 -8.25 -22.62 -11.54
CA ALA A 535 -8.41 -23.46 -10.37
C ALA A 535 -9.88 -23.85 -10.15
N TYR A 536 -10.10 -25.14 -9.89
CA TYR A 536 -11.38 -25.72 -9.44
C TYR A 536 -11.27 -26.38 -8.05
N GLU A 537 -10.05 -26.45 -7.50
CA GLU A 537 -9.75 -26.95 -6.15
C GLU A 537 -8.90 -25.97 -5.33
N MET A 538 -9.08 -26.02 -4.01
CA MET A 538 -8.25 -25.35 -3.02
C MET A 538 -8.01 -26.26 -1.82
N ASN A 539 -6.75 -26.39 -1.40
CA ASN A 539 -6.30 -27.20 -0.26
C ASN A 539 -6.73 -28.68 -0.35
N GLY A 540 -6.76 -29.24 -1.56
CA GLY A 540 -7.13 -30.64 -1.82
C GLY A 540 -8.64 -30.90 -1.92
N GLU A 541 -9.46 -29.87 -1.72
CA GLU A 541 -10.92 -29.96 -1.79
C GLU A 541 -11.47 -29.12 -2.96
N PRO A 542 -12.66 -29.46 -3.50
CA PRO A 542 -13.35 -28.59 -4.44
C PRO A 542 -13.52 -27.18 -3.89
N LEU A 543 -13.49 -26.17 -4.77
CA LEU A 543 -13.71 -24.79 -4.35
C LEU A 543 -15.06 -24.64 -3.64
N THR A 544 -15.06 -23.84 -2.57
CA THR A 544 -16.31 -23.32 -1.99
C THR A 544 -16.80 -22.13 -2.81
N GLU A 545 -18.10 -21.79 -2.70
CA GLU A 545 -18.65 -20.60 -3.35
C GLU A 545 -17.88 -19.34 -2.96
N THR A 546 -17.58 -19.18 -1.67
CA THR A 546 -16.78 -18.10 -1.09
C THR A 546 -15.44 -17.91 -1.82
N HIS A 547 -14.83 -19.01 -2.27
CA HIS A 547 -13.54 -19.02 -2.94
C HIS A 547 -13.62 -19.07 -4.47
N GLY A 548 -14.83 -19.04 -5.05
CA GLY A 548 -15.03 -18.85 -6.49
C GLY A 548 -15.50 -20.07 -7.27
N ALA A 549 -16.13 -21.05 -6.61
CA ALA A 549 -16.66 -22.25 -7.28
C ALA A 549 -17.63 -21.93 -8.44
N PRO A 550 -17.59 -22.66 -9.57
CA PRO A 550 -16.79 -23.85 -9.81
C PRO A 550 -15.36 -23.58 -10.31
N LEU A 551 -15.08 -22.35 -10.78
CA LEU A 551 -13.84 -22.02 -11.46
C LEU A 551 -13.38 -20.59 -11.18
N ARG A 552 -12.08 -20.42 -10.88
CA ARG A 552 -11.44 -19.12 -10.68
C ARG A 552 -10.06 -19.05 -11.34
N LEU A 553 -9.61 -17.83 -11.60
CA LEU A 553 -8.25 -17.58 -12.07
C LEU A 553 -7.28 -17.60 -10.88
N ARG A 554 -6.09 -18.13 -11.13
CA ARG A 554 -4.87 -17.87 -10.37
C ARG A 554 -3.84 -17.34 -11.35
N ASN A 555 -3.30 -16.17 -11.04
CA ASN A 555 -2.21 -15.54 -11.78
C ASN A 555 -1.29 -14.88 -10.75
N GLU A 556 -0.12 -15.49 -10.51
CA GLU A 556 0.77 -15.09 -9.42
C GLU A 556 1.65 -13.87 -9.75
N ASP A 557 1.59 -13.36 -10.98
CA ASP A 557 2.19 -12.08 -11.37
C ASP A 557 1.37 -10.87 -10.87
N GLU A 558 0.10 -11.10 -10.51
CA GLU A 558 -0.89 -10.05 -10.27
C GLU A 558 -1.51 -10.09 -8.86
N LEU A 559 -2.07 -8.96 -8.42
CA LEU A 559 -2.79 -8.86 -7.15
C LEU A 559 -4.14 -9.58 -7.17
N GLY A 560 -4.66 -9.88 -5.98
CA GLY A 560 -5.83 -10.72 -5.81
C GLY A 560 -7.14 -10.24 -6.43
N PHE A 561 -7.33 -8.93 -6.66
CA PHE A 561 -8.53 -8.42 -7.32
C PHE A 561 -8.54 -8.77 -8.82
N LYS A 562 -7.37 -8.91 -9.44
CA LYS A 562 -7.19 -9.35 -10.82
C LYS A 562 -7.64 -10.81 -11.05
N GLN A 563 -7.59 -11.62 -10.00
CA GLN A 563 -7.84 -13.06 -10.06
C GLN A 563 -9.34 -13.35 -9.99
N VAL A 564 -10.03 -13.22 -11.15
CA VAL A 564 -11.48 -13.35 -11.28
C VAL A 564 -12.00 -14.68 -10.74
N LYS A 565 -13.08 -14.60 -9.95
CA LYS A 565 -13.83 -15.75 -9.42
C LYS A 565 -15.11 -15.98 -10.23
N TRP A 566 -15.68 -17.18 -10.13
CA TRP A 566 -16.96 -17.52 -10.77
C TRP A 566 -16.92 -17.23 -12.27
N ILE A 567 -15.84 -17.68 -12.94
CA ILE A 567 -15.57 -17.34 -14.33
C ILE A 567 -16.70 -17.88 -15.22
N GLU A 568 -17.24 -17.05 -16.10
CA GLU A 568 -18.22 -17.42 -17.12
C GLU A 568 -17.58 -17.56 -18.50
N ALA A 569 -16.68 -16.63 -18.83
CA ALA A 569 -16.07 -16.56 -20.16
C ALA A 569 -14.68 -15.93 -20.12
N ILE A 570 -13.89 -16.26 -21.15
CA ILE A 570 -12.59 -15.67 -21.45
C ILE A 570 -12.64 -15.15 -22.90
N GLU A 571 -12.31 -13.88 -23.10
CA GLU A 571 -12.24 -13.27 -24.42
C GLU A 571 -10.83 -12.73 -24.69
N PHE A 572 -10.23 -13.14 -25.80
CA PHE A 572 -8.95 -12.60 -26.25
C PHE A 572 -9.18 -11.36 -27.11
N VAL A 573 -8.55 -10.24 -26.75
CA VAL A 573 -8.75 -8.94 -27.41
C VAL A 573 -7.43 -8.24 -27.71
N GLU A 574 -7.43 -7.36 -28.70
CA GLU A 574 -6.27 -6.51 -29.00
C GLU A 574 -6.12 -5.39 -27.95
N SER A 575 -7.22 -4.80 -27.51
CA SER A 575 -7.24 -3.72 -26.54
C SER A 575 -8.48 -3.84 -25.67
N PHE A 576 -8.38 -3.48 -24.39
CA PHE A 576 -9.51 -3.42 -23.47
C PHE A 576 -10.10 -2.00 -23.35
N GLU A 577 -9.60 -1.02 -24.12
CA GLU A 577 -10.02 0.39 -24.01
C GLU A 577 -11.52 0.60 -24.31
N HIS A 578 -12.14 -0.32 -25.04
CA HIS A 578 -13.56 -0.30 -25.39
C HIS A 578 -14.43 -1.16 -24.46
N ILE A 579 -13.84 -1.81 -23.43
CA ILE A 579 -14.56 -2.69 -22.51
C ILE A 579 -14.78 -1.94 -21.19
N GLY A 580 -16.03 -1.87 -20.74
CA GLY A 580 -16.42 -1.10 -19.55
C GLY A 580 -16.13 0.39 -19.70
N ARG A 581 -15.28 0.95 -18.83
CA ARG A 581 -14.74 2.33 -18.90
C ARG A 581 -13.29 2.39 -19.41
N GLY A 582 -12.82 1.29 -20.02
CA GLY A 582 -11.53 1.23 -20.68
C GLY A 582 -10.32 1.27 -19.74
N GLN A 583 -10.48 0.91 -18.46
CA GLN A 583 -9.35 0.89 -17.50
C GLN A 583 -8.86 -0.51 -17.15
N GLY A 584 -9.42 -1.55 -17.76
CA GLY A 584 -8.91 -2.91 -17.71
C GLY A 584 -9.53 -3.81 -16.64
N GLY A 585 -10.58 -3.36 -15.95
CA GLY A 585 -11.27 -4.18 -14.97
C GLY A 585 -12.27 -3.38 -14.14
N TYR A 586 -13.13 -4.10 -13.43
CA TYR A 586 -14.22 -3.51 -12.67
C TYR A 586 -13.70 -2.53 -11.58
N ASN A 587 -12.67 -2.91 -10.82
CA ASN A 587 -12.12 -2.05 -9.76
C ASN A 587 -11.30 -0.88 -10.33
N GLU A 588 -10.68 -1.03 -11.49
CA GLU A 588 -9.99 0.05 -12.20
C GLU A 588 -10.97 1.10 -12.72
N ASP A 589 -12.14 0.64 -13.17
CA ASP A 589 -13.22 1.47 -13.65
C ASP A 589 -13.94 2.20 -12.51
N HIS A 590 -14.27 1.52 -11.41
CA HIS A 590 -15.18 2.07 -10.38
C HIS A 590 -14.48 2.47 -9.07
N GLU A 591 -13.38 1.81 -8.73
CA GLU A 591 -12.61 2.06 -7.50
C GLU A 591 -11.23 2.68 -7.77
N PHE A 592 -10.95 3.02 -9.04
CA PHE A 592 -9.76 3.71 -9.52
C PHE A 592 -8.45 2.95 -9.25
N TYR A 593 -8.50 1.62 -9.28
CA TYR A 593 -7.30 0.78 -9.17
C TYR A 593 -6.43 0.94 -10.41
N GLY A 594 -5.20 0.41 -10.38
CA GLY A 594 -4.36 0.38 -11.57
C GLY A 594 -4.50 -0.94 -12.32
N TYR A 595 -4.50 -0.88 -13.65
CA TYR A 595 -4.50 -2.09 -14.47
C TYR A 595 -3.19 -2.89 -14.34
N ARG A 596 -2.09 -2.21 -13.97
CA ARG A 596 -0.77 -2.78 -13.64
C ARG A 596 -0.43 -2.44 -12.19
N MET A 597 -0.51 -3.42 -11.31
CA MET A 597 -0.30 -3.22 -9.87
C MET A 597 0.53 -4.38 -9.27
N PRO A 598 1.84 -4.45 -9.56
CA PRO A 598 2.72 -5.51 -9.05
C PRO A 598 3.13 -5.30 -7.58
N ILE A 599 2.80 -4.15 -6.99
CA ILE A 599 2.91 -3.81 -5.57
C ILE A 599 1.50 -3.52 -5.11
#